data_AF-A0A3D4CQG5-F1
#
_entry.id   AF-A0A3D4CQG5-F1
#
_cell.length_a   1.000
_cell.length_b   1.000
_cell.length_c   1.000
_cell.angle_alpha   90.00
_cell.angle_beta   90.00
_cell.angle_gamma   90.00
#
_symmetry.space_group_name_H-M   'P 1'
#
loop_
_entity.id
_entity.type
_entity.pdbx_description
1 polymer ?
#
loop_
_entity_poly.entity_id
_entity_poly.type
_entity_poly.pdbx_seq_one_letter_code
_entity_poly.pdbx_strand_id
1 'polypeptide(L)'
;ILDEIGKTRPITTGFVVKGGKIDFVKMLIYRESIGAEVRRTSFTNQFKGASLGSSGKLSRRINNIAGATLSTRAMMEMGRVAIYLDQIRPK
;
A
#
# COMPACT_ATOMS: atom_id res chain seq x y z
N ILE A 1 5.47 9.45 0.72
CA ILE A 1 4.82 8.95 1.96
C ILE A 1 3.36 9.29 1.85
N LEU A 2 2.47 8.38 2.22
CA LEU A 2 1.03 8.56 2.11
C LEU A 2 0.35 8.22 3.44
N ASP A 3 -0.75 8.90 3.69
CA ASP A 3 -1.59 8.75 4.86
C ASP A 3 -3.03 8.47 4.41
N GLU A 4 -3.63 7.43 4.98
CA GLU A 4 -5.03 7.07 4.70
C GLU A 4 -5.70 6.53 5.97
N ILE A 5 -7.01 6.71 6.08
CA ILE A 5 -7.77 6.12 7.19
C ILE A 5 -7.93 4.63 6.92
N GLY A 6 -7.50 3.80 7.88
CA GLY A 6 -7.70 2.35 7.82
C GLY A 6 -9.14 1.94 8.11
N LYS A 7 -9.36 1.25 9.22
CA LYS A 7 -10.69 0.98 9.77
C LYS A 7 -11.22 2.19 10.54
N THR A 8 -10.42 2.77 11.43
CA THR A 8 -10.82 3.92 12.27
C THR A 8 -9.72 4.93 12.51
N ARG A 9 -8.45 4.60 12.27
CA ARG A 9 -7.34 5.55 12.52
C ARG A 9 -6.39 5.70 11.32
N PRO A 10 -5.65 6.81 11.24
CA PRO A 10 -4.70 7.03 10.15
C PRO A 10 -3.56 6.01 10.17
N ILE A 11 -3.24 5.49 8.98
CA ILE A 11 -2.11 4.63 8.68
C ILE A 11 -1.14 5.41 7.80
N THR A 12 0.11 5.53 8.26
CA THR A 12 1.18 6.24 7.54
C THR A 12 2.11 5.21 6.91
N THR A 13 2.24 5.25 5.58
CA THR A 13 3.01 4.25 4.82
C THR A 13 4.01 4.92 3.88
N GLY A 14 5.25 4.43 3.90
CA GLY A 14 6.29 4.75 2.94
C GLY A 14 6.25 3.77 1.76
N PHE A 15 6.31 4.31 0.55
CA PHE A 15 6.42 3.57 -0.70
C PHE A 15 7.68 4.02 -1.42
N VAL A 16 8.48 3.06 -1.87
CA VAL A 16 9.56 3.29 -2.85
C VAL A 16 9.03 2.79 -4.19
N VAL A 17 8.94 3.69 -5.16
CA VAL A 17 8.49 3.38 -6.52
C VAL A 17 9.63 3.68 -7.48
N LYS A 18 9.89 2.76 -8.41
CA LYS A 18 10.91 2.90 -9.43
C LYS A 18 10.38 2.40 -10.76
N GLY A 19 10.30 3.28 -11.75
CA GLY A 19 9.84 2.93 -13.10
C GLY A 19 8.39 2.44 -13.13
N GLY A 20 7.50 3.11 -12.38
CA GLY A 20 6.08 2.75 -12.30
C GLY A 20 5.80 1.44 -11.56
N LYS A 21 6.76 0.93 -10.79
CA LYS A 21 6.63 -0.29 -10.00
C LYS A 21 7.02 -0.05 -8.54
N ILE A 22 6.27 -0.63 -7.62
CA ILE A 22 6.62 -0.62 -6.20
C ILE A 22 7.85 -1.51 -6.00
N ASP A 23 8.93 -0.93 -5.48
CA ASP A 23 10.14 -1.67 -5.10
C ASP A 23 10.07 -2.11 -3.63
N PHE A 24 9.58 -1.22 -2.75
CA PHE A 24 9.51 -1.46 -1.32
C PHE A 24 8.34 -0.72 -0.66
N VAL A 25 7.77 -1.33 0.38
CA VAL A 25 6.69 -0.76 1.20
C VAL A 25 7.03 -0.95 2.67
N LYS A 26 6.90 0.12 3.46
CA LYS A 26 7.08 0.09 4.90
C LYS A 26 6.00 0.87 5.61
N MET A 27 5.36 0.22 6.57
CA MET A 27 4.47 0.89 7.50
C MET A 27 5.29 1.71 8.49
N LEU A 28 5.05 3.01 8.52
CA LEU A 28 5.79 3.95 9.38
C LEU A 28 5.04 4.19 10.68
N ILE A 29 3.72 4.39 10.59
CA ILE A 29 2.87 4.61 11.77
C ILE A 29 1.54 3.86 11.57
N TYR A 30 1.12 3.15 12.61
CA TYR A 30 -0.15 2.44 12.63
C TYR A 30 -0.76 2.54 14.01
N ARG A 31 -2.02 2.92 14.09
CA ARG A 31 -2.66 3.34 15.34
C ARG A 31 -3.86 2.49 15.71
N GLU A 32 -4.16 1.45 14.94
CA GLU A 32 -5.34 0.60 15.18
C GLU A 32 -5.02 -0.55 16.14
N SER A 33 -6.03 -0.97 16.89
CA SER A 33 -5.92 -2.03 17.91
C SER A 33 -5.94 -3.44 17.31
N ILE A 34 -6.60 -3.64 16.16
CA ILE A 34 -6.78 -4.93 15.50
C ILE A 34 -6.20 -4.85 14.09
N GLY A 35 -5.51 -5.90 13.65
CA GLY A 35 -4.95 -5.99 12.31
C GLY A 35 -3.49 -5.60 12.22
N ALA A 36 -2.77 -5.52 13.34
CA ALA A 36 -1.36 -5.16 13.39
C ALA A 36 -0.46 -6.04 12.51
N GLU A 37 -0.94 -7.20 12.05
CA GLU A 37 -0.29 -8.02 11.05
C GLU A 37 0.00 -7.28 9.74
N VAL A 38 -0.67 -6.16 9.43
CA VAL A 38 -0.36 -5.32 8.25
C VAL A 38 1.06 -4.75 8.31
N ARG A 39 1.67 -4.68 9.51
CA ARG A 39 3.07 -4.28 9.70
C ARG A 39 4.06 -5.39 9.35
N ARG A 40 3.61 -6.64 9.24
CA ARG A 40 4.51 -7.78 8.96
C ARG A 40 5.12 -7.62 7.57
N THR A 41 6.41 -7.87 7.48
CA THR A 41 7.15 -7.83 6.21
C THR A 41 6.54 -8.77 5.18
N SER A 42 5.96 -9.90 5.59
CA SER A 42 5.26 -10.83 4.69
C SER A 42 4.07 -10.18 3.98
N PHE A 43 3.33 -9.30 4.66
CA PHE A 43 2.22 -8.59 4.05
C PHE A 43 2.69 -7.51 3.07
N THR A 44 3.63 -6.65 3.48
CA THR A 44 4.13 -5.57 2.63
C THR A 44 4.91 -6.08 1.42
N ASN A 45 5.56 -7.25 1.52
CA ASN A 45 6.23 -7.90 0.40
C ASN A 45 5.28 -8.30 -0.73
N GLN A 46 3.97 -8.46 -0.48
CA GLN A 46 3.00 -8.74 -1.55
C GLN A 46 2.93 -7.62 -2.60
N PHE A 47 3.29 -6.40 -2.22
CA PHE A 47 3.31 -5.22 -3.08
C PHE A 47 4.56 -5.14 -3.97
N LYS A 48 5.60 -5.92 -3.69
CA LYS A 48 6.87 -5.84 -4.44
C LYS A 48 6.65 -6.18 -5.92
N GLY A 49 7.08 -5.29 -6.79
CA GLY A 49 6.90 -5.35 -8.24
C GLY A 49 5.48 -5.05 -8.72
N ALA A 50 4.56 -4.63 -7.85
CA ALA A 50 3.22 -4.22 -8.27
C ALA A 50 3.29 -2.94 -9.12
N SER A 51 2.50 -2.92 -10.18
CA SER A 51 2.33 -1.79 -11.09
C SER A 51 0.84 -1.47 -11.23
N LEU A 52 0.50 -0.37 -11.90
CA LEU A 52 -0.88 -0.14 -12.34
C LEU A 52 -1.17 -0.96 -13.60
N GLY A 53 -2.24 -1.75 -13.56
CA GLY A 53 -2.82 -2.38 -14.75
C GLY A 53 -3.67 -1.40 -15.55
N SER A 54 -4.15 -1.81 -16.72
CA SER A 54 -4.99 -1.00 -17.61
C SER A 54 -6.30 -0.51 -16.97
N SER A 55 -6.84 -1.26 -16.01
CA SER A 55 -8.03 -0.87 -15.23
C SER A 55 -7.73 0.08 -14.07
N GLY A 56 -6.49 0.55 -13.93
CA GLY A 56 -6.03 1.39 -12.82
C GLY A 56 -5.92 0.64 -11.48
N LYS A 57 -6.10 -0.67 -11.44
CA LYS A 57 -5.88 -1.53 -10.26
C LYS A 57 -4.42 -1.98 -10.16
N LEU A 58 -4.00 -2.46 -9.00
CA LEU A 58 -2.70 -3.12 -8.87
C LEU A 58 -2.67 -4.38 -9.75
N SER A 59 -1.56 -4.59 -10.46
CA SER A 59 -1.32 -5.77 -11.29
C SER A 59 -1.14 -7.05 -10.48
N ARG A 60 -0.84 -6.91 -9.18
CA ARG A 60 -0.70 -8.03 -8.24
C ARG A 60 -1.92 -8.10 -7.33
N ARG A 61 -2.38 -9.32 -7.08
CA ARG A 61 -3.37 -9.60 -6.04
C ARG A 61 -2.71 -9.52 -4.67
N ILE A 62 -3.32 -8.76 -3.76
CA ILE A 62 -2.90 -8.67 -2.36
C ILE A 62 -3.90 -9.47 -1.52
N ASN A 63 -3.42 -10.44 -0.76
CA ASN A 63 -4.25 -11.19 0.16
C ASN A 63 -4.60 -10.32 1.37
N ASN A 64 -5.87 -10.33 1.73
CA ASN A 64 -6.37 -9.64 2.91
C ASN A 64 -5.81 -10.27 4.19
N ILE A 65 -5.65 -9.44 5.21
CA ILE A 65 -5.43 -9.87 6.58
C ILE A 65 -6.79 -9.99 7.28
N ALA A 66 -7.02 -11.12 7.95
CA ALA A 66 -8.23 -11.37 8.73
C ALA A 66 -8.42 -10.27 9.78
N GLY A 67 -9.62 -9.68 9.84
CA GLY A 67 -9.93 -8.58 10.77
C GLY A 67 -9.39 -7.20 10.35
N ALA A 68 -8.63 -7.11 9.24
CA ALA A 68 -8.00 -5.88 8.77
C ALA A 68 -8.35 -5.55 7.30
N THR A 69 -9.55 -5.93 6.85
CA THR A 69 -9.99 -5.74 5.45
C THR A 69 -9.94 -4.27 5.00
N LEU A 70 -10.42 -3.35 5.84
CA LEU A 70 -10.42 -1.91 5.52
C LEU A 70 -9.00 -1.35 5.49
N SER A 71 -8.16 -1.73 6.44
CA SER A 71 -6.74 -1.35 6.48
C SER A 71 -5.97 -1.90 5.26
N THR A 72 -6.27 -3.12 4.83
CA THR A 72 -5.69 -3.72 3.61
C THR A 72 -6.13 -2.94 2.37
N ARG A 73 -7.42 -2.58 2.29
CA ARG A 73 -7.94 -1.75 1.19
C ARG A 73 -7.27 -0.39 1.13
N ALA A 74 -7.16 0.31 2.26
CA ALA A 74 -6.46 1.59 2.35
C ALA A 74 -5.01 1.49 1.82
N MET A 75 -4.30 0.42 2.18
CA MET A 75 -2.93 0.20 1.68
C MET A 75 -2.88 -0.10 0.18
N MET A 76 -3.85 -0.83 -0.37
CA MET A 76 -3.96 -1.03 -1.81
C MET A 76 -4.21 0.28 -2.55
N GLU A 77 -5.10 1.13 -2.05
CA GLU A 77 -5.38 2.45 -2.64
C GLU A 77 -4.15 3.38 -2.57
N MET A 78 -3.50 3.49 -1.41
CA MET A 78 -2.25 4.23 -1.29
C MET A 78 -1.17 3.71 -2.25
N GLY A 79 -1.05 2.39 -2.42
CA GLY A 79 -0.11 1.79 -3.38
C GLY A 79 -0.40 2.20 -4.83
N ARG A 80 -1.67 2.27 -5.22
CA ARG A 80 -2.09 2.75 -6.55
C ARG A 80 -1.71 4.21 -6.75
N VAL A 81 -2.02 5.05 -5.76
CA VAL A 81 -1.69 6.49 -5.78
C VAL A 81 -0.19 6.69 -5.84
N ALA A 82 0.61 5.95 -5.07
CA ALA A 82 2.07 6.03 -5.09
C ALA A 82 2.64 5.76 -6.49
N ILE A 83 2.14 4.72 -7.18
CA ILE A 83 2.57 4.40 -8.55
C ILE A 83 2.14 5.49 -9.53
N TYR A 84 0.90 5.97 -9.42
CA TYR A 84 0.39 7.03 -10.28
C TYR A 84 1.22 8.31 -10.14
N LEU A 85 1.54 8.71 -8.91
CA LEU A 85 2.38 9.88 -8.64
C LEU A 85 3.78 9.74 -9.26
N ASP A 86 4.39 8.56 -9.27
CA ASP A 86 5.67 8.32 -9.96
C ASP A 86 5.57 8.54 -11.48
N GLN A 87 4.43 8.20 -12.10
CA GLN A 87 4.21 8.37 -13.54
C GLN A 87 4.07 9.83 -13.97
N ILE A 88 3.48 10.66 -13.11
CA ILE A 88 3.24 12.09 -13.42
C ILE A 88 4.31 13.01 -12.84
N ARG A 89 5.23 12.50 -12.03
CA ARG A 89 6.33 13.29 -11.47
C ARG A 89 7.28 13.73 -12.60
N PRO A 90 7.65 15.02 -12.69
CA PRO A 90 8.66 15.47 -13.64
C PRO A 90 9.98 14.73 -13.40
N LYS A 91 10.66 14.39 -14.50
CA LYS A 91 11.95 13.69 -14.47
C LYS A 91 13.09 14.61 -14.07
#